data_AF-A0A174R5K0-F1
#
_entry.id   AF-A0A174R5K0-F1
#
_cell.length_a   1.000
_cell.length_b   1.000
_cell.length_c   1.000
_cell.angle_alpha   90.00
_cell.angle_beta   90.00
_cell.angle_gamma   90.00
#
_symmetry.space_group_name_H-M   'P 1'
#
loop_
_entity.id
_entity.type
_entity.pdbx_description
1 polymer ?
#
loop_
_entity_poly.entity_id
_entity_poly.type
_entity_poly.pdbx_seq_one_letter_code
_entity_poly.pdbx_strand_id
1 'polypeptide(L)'
;MAKIRIIKKNNDCSMEYEVGDICEVTGTWYGGVHINGRSGIPVSLDKEEYMELNTEPEEPDSAENENTLETPEHDIHAGDIVQHFKREWVSPDTSEYLYKVLAVAHHTENGEKLMIYQALYAPFKICARPYDMFMSEVDRDKYPDIKQKYRFEKYTEK
;
A
#
# COMPACT_ATOMS: atom_id res chain seq x y z
N MET A 1 -24.27 10.77 1.28
CA MET A 1 -23.49 11.36 2.40
C MET A 1 -22.68 10.23 3.02
N ALA A 2 -21.41 10.48 3.35
CA ALA A 2 -20.57 9.44 3.94
C ALA A 2 -21.10 9.03 5.32
N LYS A 3 -21.27 7.72 5.52
CA LYS A 3 -21.64 7.14 6.81
C LYS A 3 -20.43 6.44 7.38
N ILE A 4 -20.32 6.43 8.70
CA ILE A 4 -19.29 5.70 9.42
C ILE A 4 -19.94 4.79 10.45
N ARG A 5 -19.26 3.71 10.80
CA ARG A 5 -19.60 2.83 11.89
C ARG A 5 -18.54 2.92 12.96
N ILE A 6 -18.95 3.12 14.20
CA ILE A 6 -18.02 3.22 15.32
C ILE A 6 -17.56 1.82 15.69
N ILE A 7 -16.24 1.59 15.68
CA ILE A 7 -15.62 0.28 15.95
C ILE A 7 -14.95 0.23 17.33
N LYS A 8 -14.62 1.40 17.91
CA LYS A 8 -13.97 1.51 19.22
C LYS A 8 -14.29 2.86 19.85
N LYS A 9 -14.28 2.94 21.18
CA LYS A 9 -14.29 4.20 21.93
C LYS A 9 -12.94 4.42 22.56
N ASN A 10 -12.32 5.56 22.28
CA ASN A 10 -11.16 6.02 23.04
C ASN A 10 -11.60 6.87 24.26
N ASN A 11 -12.78 7.48 24.19
CA ASN A 11 -13.36 8.24 25.30
C ASN A 11 -14.50 7.47 25.98
N ASP A 12 -14.17 6.75 27.06
CA ASP A 12 -15.12 5.93 27.83
C ASP A 12 -16.25 6.75 28.51
N CYS A 13 -16.10 8.08 28.64
CA CYS A 13 -17.08 8.94 29.30
C CYS A 13 -18.15 9.52 28.36
N SER A 14 -17.99 9.40 27.04
CA SER A 14 -18.95 9.97 26.07
C SER A 14 -20.20 9.10 25.97
N MET A 15 -21.39 9.64 26.27
CA MET A 15 -22.66 8.96 26.01
C MET A 15 -23.25 9.28 24.62
N GLU A 16 -22.57 10.14 23.87
CA GLU A 16 -23.05 10.64 22.58
C GLU A 16 -22.98 9.61 21.46
N TYR A 17 -22.19 8.55 21.67
CA TYR A 17 -21.99 7.49 20.70
C TYR A 17 -21.61 6.17 21.38
N GLU A 18 -22.00 5.05 20.77
CA GLU A 18 -21.65 3.70 21.22
C GLU A 18 -20.95 2.91 20.11
N VAL A 19 -20.15 1.92 20.52
CA VAL A 19 -19.53 0.99 19.56
C VAL A 19 -20.64 0.25 18.82
N GLY A 20 -20.58 0.29 17.50
CA GLY A 20 -21.56 -0.29 16.59
C GLY A 20 -22.54 0.72 16.01
N ASP A 21 -22.65 1.93 16.56
CA ASP A 21 -23.51 2.99 16.02
C ASP A 21 -23.06 3.38 14.60
N ILE A 22 -24.04 3.67 13.73
CA ILE A 22 -23.81 4.20 12.39
C ILE A 22 -24.17 5.68 12.40
N CYS A 23 -23.19 6.52 12.10
CA CYS A 23 -23.31 7.97 12.15
C CYS A 23 -23.03 8.59 10.79
N GLU A 24 -23.64 9.75 10.54
CA GLU A 24 -23.36 10.55 9.33
C GLU A 24 -22.23 11.54 9.62
N VAL A 25 -21.26 11.60 8.71
CA VAL A 25 -20.12 12.52 8.84
C VAL A 25 -20.57 13.92 8.48
N THR A 26 -20.37 14.86 9.41
CA THR A 26 -20.67 16.28 9.22
C THR A 26 -19.44 17.11 8.83
N GLY A 27 -18.23 16.58 9.04
CA GLY A 27 -16.98 17.18 8.58
C GLY A 27 -15.77 16.28 8.80
N THR A 28 -14.63 16.61 8.19
CA THR A 28 -13.36 15.90 8.37
C THR A 28 -12.31 16.85 8.94
N TRP A 29 -11.33 16.30 9.67
CA TRP A 29 -10.15 17.00 10.15
C TRP A 29 -8.91 16.11 9.98
N TYR A 30 -7.71 16.64 10.22
CA TYR A 30 -6.45 15.93 9.94
C TYR A 30 -6.37 14.53 10.59
N GLY A 31 -6.95 14.35 11.78
CA GLY A 31 -6.93 13.10 12.54
C GLY A 31 -8.19 12.23 12.46
N GLY A 32 -9.26 12.68 11.78
CA GLY A 32 -10.52 11.92 11.75
C GLY A 32 -11.73 12.70 11.25
N VAL A 33 -12.89 12.47 11.86
CA VAL A 33 -14.19 13.00 11.43
C VAL A 33 -14.94 13.67 12.57
N HIS A 34 -15.87 14.55 12.19
CA HIS A 34 -16.92 15.04 13.06
C HIS A 34 -18.22 14.33 12.71
N ILE A 35 -18.93 13.87 13.73
CA ILE A 35 -20.27 13.33 13.64
C ILE A 35 -21.23 14.12 14.53
N ASN A 36 -22.52 13.99 14.26
CA ASN A 36 -23.53 14.42 15.22
C ASN A 36 -23.79 13.27 16.20
N GLY A 37 -23.54 13.53 17.49
CA GLY A 37 -23.87 12.63 18.59
C GLY A 37 -25.38 12.48 18.79
N ARG A 38 -25.78 11.51 19.63
CA ARG A 38 -27.20 11.20 19.93
C ARG A 38 -28.01 12.41 20.42
N SER A 39 -27.38 13.36 21.12
CA SER A 39 -28.03 14.59 21.58
C SER A 39 -27.98 15.75 20.57
N GLY A 40 -27.36 15.54 19.40
CA GLY A 40 -27.08 16.58 18.40
C GLY A 40 -25.81 17.38 18.67
N ILE A 41 -25.04 17.06 19.72
CA ILE A 41 -23.75 17.67 19.98
C ILE A 41 -22.71 17.12 18.99
N PRO A 42 -21.91 17.98 18.32
CA PRO A 42 -20.86 17.52 17.43
C PRO A 42 -19.76 16.82 18.22
N VAL A 43 -19.39 15.62 17.79
CA VAL A 43 -18.34 14.79 18.39
C VAL A 43 -17.26 14.54 17.36
N SER A 44 -16.01 14.77 17.75
CA SER A 44 -14.83 14.43 16.96
C SER A 44 -14.40 13.00 17.26
N LEU A 45 -14.22 12.18 16.23
CA LEU A 45 -13.71 10.83 16.31
C LEU A 45 -12.39 10.74 15.55
N ASP A 46 -11.41 10.04 16.12
CA ASP A 46 -10.16 9.70 15.44
C ASP A 46 -10.38 8.58 14.42
N LYS A 47 -9.55 8.50 13.37
CA LYS A 47 -9.62 7.46 12.31
C LYS A 47 -9.65 6.02 12.83
N GLU A 48 -9.11 5.78 14.02
CA GLU A 48 -9.06 4.46 14.65
C GLU A 48 -10.36 4.09 15.39
N GLU A 49 -11.27 5.04 15.62
CA GLU A 49 -12.53 4.82 16.34
C GLU A 49 -13.69 4.40 15.41
N TYR A 50 -13.54 4.55 14.09
CA TYR A 50 -14.61 4.29 13.13
C TYR A 50 -14.15 3.62 11.83
N MET A 51 -15.11 3.06 11.09
CA MET A 51 -14.95 2.45 9.78
C MET A 51 -15.96 3.08 8.82
N GLU A 52 -15.55 3.44 7.61
CA GLU A 52 -16.43 4.07 6.62
C GLU A 52 -17.41 3.04 6.01
N LEU A 53 -18.68 3.42 5.89
CA LEU A 53 -19.75 2.64 5.28
C LEU A 53 -20.29 3.40 4.06
N ASN A 54 -19.82 3.02 2.88
CA ASN A 54 -20.31 3.55 1.62
C ASN A 54 -21.70 2.98 1.31
N THR A 55 -22.73 3.82 1.20
CA THR A 55 -24.12 3.41 0.85
C THR A 55 -24.60 4.08 -0.44
N GLU A 56 -24.34 3.39 -1.57
CA GLU A 56 -24.95 3.40 -2.94
C GLU A 56 -25.02 4.69 -3.80
N PRO A 57 -25.22 4.60 -5.15
CA PRO A 57 -24.83 3.58 -6.14
C PRO A 57 -23.75 4.13 -7.13
N GLU A 58 -23.03 3.24 -7.84
CA GLU A 58 -21.99 3.61 -8.79
C GLU A 58 -22.47 4.54 -9.92
N GLU A 59 -21.78 5.68 -10.08
CA GLU A 59 -21.45 6.27 -11.38
C GLU A 59 -19.99 6.77 -11.30
N PRO A 60 -19.18 6.58 -12.35
CA PRO A 60 -17.74 6.55 -12.25
C PRO A 60 -17.17 7.95 -12.43
N ASP A 61 -16.48 8.49 -11.44
CA ASP A 61 -15.39 9.44 -11.69
C ASP A 61 -14.55 9.66 -10.43
N SER A 62 -13.24 9.48 -10.62
CA SER A 62 -12.16 9.94 -9.73
C SER A 62 -11.88 9.10 -8.47
N ALA A 63 -10.89 8.24 -8.63
CA ALA A 63 -9.92 7.81 -7.62
C ALA A 63 -10.40 6.85 -6.51
N GLU A 64 -9.65 5.75 -6.40
CA GLU A 64 -9.55 4.83 -5.25
C GLU A 64 -10.71 3.85 -5.08
N ASN A 65 -10.86 2.98 -6.08
CA ASN A 65 -11.56 1.70 -5.97
C ASN A 65 -10.59 0.69 -5.32
N GLU A 66 -10.86 0.35 -4.06
CA GLU A 66 -10.46 -0.93 -3.47
C GLU A 66 -11.31 -2.02 -4.12
N ASN A 67 -10.87 -2.55 -5.25
CA ASN A 67 -11.35 -3.83 -5.74
C ASN A 67 -10.48 -4.91 -5.11
N THR A 68 -11.04 -5.56 -4.08
CA THR A 68 -10.66 -6.92 -3.69
C THR A 68 -11.09 -7.85 -4.82
N LEU A 69 -10.32 -7.80 -5.91
CA LEU A 69 -10.22 -8.85 -6.90
C LEU A 69 -8.95 -9.59 -6.51
N GLU A 70 -9.06 -10.89 -6.27
CA GLU A 70 -7.90 -11.74 -6.02
C GLU A 70 -6.88 -11.60 -7.16
N THR A 71 -5.90 -10.72 -7.02
CA THR A 71 -4.59 -10.90 -7.64
C THR A 71 -3.70 -11.56 -6.60
N PRO A 72 -3.49 -12.88 -6.68
CA PRO A 72 -2.38 -13.45 -5.97
C PRO A 72 -1.08 -12.92 -6.65
N GLU A 73 0.06 -12.98 -5.95
CA GLU A 73 1.39 -13.20 -6.56
C GLU A 73 2.40 -12.04 -6.77
N HIS A 74 2.18 -10.80 -6.31
CA HIS A 74 3.27 -9.80 -6.33
C HIS A 74 3.71 -9.27 -4.96
N ASP A 75 3.82 -10.19 -4.00
CA ASP A 75 4.29 -9.85 -2.67
C ASP A 75 5.76 -10.24 -2.47
N ILE A 76 6.63 -9.24 -2.33
CA ILE A 76 8.08 -9.40 -2.16
C ILE A 76 8.45 -9.00 -0.73
N HIS A 77 9.08 -9.93 -0.03
CA HIS A 77 9.47 -9.81 1.37
C HIS A 77 10.98 -9.79 1.56
N ALA A 78 11.40 -9.37 2.75
CA ALA A 78 12.78 -9.52 3.18
C ALA A 78 13.23 -11.00 3.13
N GLY A 79 14.39 -11.25 2.53
CA GLY A 79 14.94 -12.57 2.30
C GLY A 79 14.72 -13.10 0.89
N ASP A 80 13.72 -12.59 0.16
CA ASP A 80 13.42 -13.05 -1.19
C ASP A 80 14.54 -12.69 -2.17
N ILE A 81 14.79 -13.60 -3.12
CA ILE A 81 15.61 -13.32 -4.29
C ILE A 81 14.69 -12.83 -5.39
N VAL A 82 15.06 -11.72 -6.02
CA VAL A 82 14.32 -11.10 -7.09
C VAL A 82 15.18 -10.90 -8.32
N GLN A 83 14.56 -10.93 -9.48
CA GLN A 83 15.17 -10.60 -10.75
C GLN A 83 14.63 -9.28 -11.28
N HIS A 84 15.53 -8.41 -11.74
CA HIS A 84 15.13 -7.21 -12.48
C HIS A 84 14.83 -7.57 -13.93
N PHE A 85 13.85 -6.91 -14.56
CA PHE A 85 13.39 -7.23 -15.92
C PHE A 85 14.49 -7.26 -16.99
N LYS A 86 15.56 -6.46 -16.80
CA LYS A 86 16.75 -6.47 -17.68
C LYS A 86 17.51 -7.80 -17.68
N ARG A 87 17.23 -8.71 -16.74
CA ARG A 87 17.79 -10.05 -16.73
C ARG A 87 17.46 -10.82 -18.01
N GLU A 88 16.35 -10.48 -18.69
CA GLU A 88 16.03 -11.06 -19.99
C GLU A 88 17.09 -10.81 -21.09
N TRP A 89 17.99 -9.84 -20.88
CA TRP A 89 19.07 -9.52 -21.83
C TRP A 89 20.41 -10.15 -21.49
N VAL A 90 20.52 -10.83 -20.34
CA VAL A 90 21.77 -11.46 -19.89
C VAL A 90 21.63 -12.97 -19.91
N SER A 91 22.77 -13.66 -19.89
CA SER A 91 22.77 -15.13 -19.83
C SER A 91 22.10 -15.62 -18.53
N PRO A 92 21.26 -16.67 -18.59
CA PRO A 92 20.67 -17.27 -17.39
C PRO A 92 21.72 -17.83 -16.43
N ASP A 93 22.91 -18.17 -16.93
CA ASP A 93 24.00 -18.77 -16.15
C ASP A 93 24.71 -17.75 -15.24
N THR A 94 24.45 -16.45 -15.39
CA THR A 94 25.03 -15.40 -14.54
C THR A 94 24.05 -14.96 -13.46
N SER A 95 24.56 -14.38 -12.38
CA SER A 95 23.74 -13.73 -11.35
C SER A 95 23.45 -12.24 -11.66
N GLU A 96 23.79 -11.78 -12.87
CA GLU A 96 23.58 -10.37 -13.24
C GLU A 96 22.09 -10.04 -13.22
N TYR A 97 21.76 -8.86 -12.65
CA TYR A 97 20.38 -8.43 -12.39
C TYR A 97 19.58 -9.31 -11.41
N LEU A 98 20.23 -10.20 -10.65
CA LEU A 98 19.64 -10.79 -9.46
C LEU A 98 19.97 -9.97 -8.21
N TYR A 99 19.00 -9.89 -7.32
CA TYR A 99 19.12 -9.17 -6.06
C TYR A 99 18.47 -9.95 -4.93
N LYS A 100 18.97 -9.75 -3.71
CA LYS A 100 18.34 -10.22 -2.48
C LYS A 100 17.72 -9.05 -1.75
N VAL A 101 16.44 -9.15 -1.41
CA VAL A 101 15.75 -8.15 -0.60
C VAL A 101 16.20 -8.30 0.85
N LEU A 102 16.63 -7.19 1.46
CA LEU A 102 17.13 -7.17 2.82
C LEU A 102 16.07 -6.69 3.80
N ALA A 103 15.42 -5.58 3.49
CA ALA A 103 14.43 -4.96 4.35
C ALA A 103 13.61 -3.90 3.61
N VAL A 104 12.48 -3.53 4.21
CA VAL A 104 11.78 -2.28 3.89
C VAL A 104 12.17 -1.25 4.95
N ALA A 105 12.67 -0.09 4.50
CA ALA A 105 13.06 1.02 5.36
C ALA A 105 12.10 2.19 5.20
N HIS A 106 12.07 3.09 6.18
CA HIS A 106 11.35 4.36 6.10
C HIS A 106 12.36 5.49 6.16
N HIS A 107 12.29 6.38 5.17
CA HIS A 107 13.15 7.55 5.12
C HIS A 107 12.69 8.55 6.18
N THR A 108 13.56 8.84 7.14
CA THR A 108 13.19 9.54 8.38
C THR A 108 12.77 10.99 8.15
N GLU A 109 13.22 11.62 7.08
CA GLU A 109 12.94 13.05 6.84
C GLU A 109 11.61 13.30 6.14
N ASN A 110 11.14 12.36 5.30
CA ASN A 110 9.95 12.54 4.46
C ASN A 110 8.90 11.41 4.61
N GLY A 111 9.21 10.36 5.38
CA GLY A 111 8.34 9.20 5.60
C GLY A 111 8.28 8.21 4.42
N GLU A 112 9.06 8.43 3.35
CA GLU A 112 8.98 7.60 2.15
C GLU A 112 9.46 6.16 2.43
N LYS A 113 8.70 5.19 1.91
CA LYS A 113 9.02 3.78 2.03
C LYS A 113 10.08 3.41 0.99
N LEU A 114 11.16 2.79 1.43
CA LEU A 114 12.28 2.37 0.59
C LEU A 114 12.44 0.85 0.63
N MET A 115 12.66 0.24 -0.52
CA MET A 115 13.13 -1.14 -0.62
C MET A 115 14.65 -1.17 -0.56
N ILE A 116 15.20 -1.92 0.40
CA ILE A 116 16.64 -2.13 0.59
C ILE A 116 16.99 -3.52 0.08
N TYR A 117 17.90 -3.60 -0.89
CA TYR A 117 18.26 -4.86 -1.55
C TYR A 117 19.73 -4.88 -1.95
N GLN A 118 20.30 -6.07 -2.06
CA GLN A 118 21.70 -6.30 -2.40
C GLN A 118 21.83 -7.01 -3.75
N ALA A 119 22.71 -6.54 -4.62
CA ALA A 119 23.07 -7.24 -5.85
C ALA A 119 23.74 -8.58 -5.55
N LEU A 120 23.36 -9.64 -6.26
CA LEU A 120 23.97 -10.97 -6.16
C LEU A 120 25.12 -11.17 -7.18
N TYR A 121 25.64 -10.07 -7.72
CA TYR A 121 26.74 -10.03 -8.66
C TYR A 121 27.74 -8.94 -8.23
N ALA A 122 29.01 -9.09 -8.60
CA ALA A 122 30.07 -8.18 -8.18
C ALA A 122 29.77 -6.72 -8.61
N PRO A 123 30.01 -5.71 -7.74
CA PRO A 123 30.67 -5.79 -6.44
C PRO A 123 29.69 -5.95 -5.25
N PHE A 124 28.55 -6.63 -5.43
CA PHE A 124 27.55 -6.92 -4.39
C PHE A 124 26.99 -5.67 -3.70
N LYS A 125 26.75 -4.62 -4.49
CA LYS A 125 26.27 -3.31 -3.98
C LYS A 125 24.93 -3.45 -3.27
N ILE A 126 24.79 -2.74 -2.15
CA ILE A 126 23.51 -2.54 -1.48
C ILE A 126 22.90 -1.25 -2.02
N CYS A 127 21.63 -1.31 -2.39
CA CYS A 127 20.88 -0.24 -3.01
C CYS A 127 19.60 0.05 -2.21
N ALA A 128 19.16 1.30 -2.26
CA ALA A 128 17.85 1.74 -1.80
C ALA A 128 17.07 2.29 -2.99
N ARG A 129 15.77 1.99 -3.06
CA ARG A 129 14.86 2.49 -4.10
C ARG A 129 13.50 2.79 -3.49
N PRO A 130 12.78 3.84 -3.94
CA PRO A 130 11.37 4.03 -3.58
C PRO A 130 10.57 2.75 -3.76
N TYR A 131 9.79 2.39 -2.74
CA TYR A 131 9.02 1.14 -2.69
C TYR A 131 8.09 1.02 -3.90
N ASP A 132 7.35 2.08 -4.22
CA ASP A 132 6.40 2.09 -5.34
C ASP A 132 7.12 1.91 -6.68
N MET A 133 8.29 2.54 -6.85
CA MET A 133 9.11 2.37 -8.05
C MET A 133 9.80 1.00 -8.13
N PHE A 134 9.87 0.26 -7.02
CA PHE A 134 10.40 -1.09 -6.98
C PHE A 134 9.30 -2.09 -7.36
N MET A 135 8.08 -1.91 -6.83
CA MET A 135 6.92 -2.74 -7.11
C MET A 135 6.21 -2.40 -8.44
N SER A 136 6.62 -1.33 -9.12
CA SER A 136 5.94 -0.88 -10.33
C SER A 136 6.11 -1.83 -11.52
N GLU A 137 5.18 -1.72 -12.47
CA GLU A 137 5.25 -2.42 -13.74
C GLU A 137 6.40 -1.91 -14.61
N VAL A 138 6.85 -2.76 -15.53
CA VAL A 138 7.81 -2.36 -16.56
C VAL A 138 7.13 -1.36 -17.50
N ASP A 139 7.83 -0.27 -17.80
CA ASP A 139 7.43 0.69 -18.83
C ASP A 139 7.43 0.00 -20.21
N ARG A 140 6.24 -0.36 -20.69
CA ARG A 140 6.04 -1.10 -21.94
C ARG A 140 6.28 -0.26 -23.19
N ASP A 141 6.09 1.05 -23.11
CA ASP A 141 6.38 1.96 -24.22
C ASP A 141 7.90 2.02 -24.47
N LYS A 142 8.68 2.01 -23.38
CA LYS A 142 10.14 2.02 -23.45
C LYS A 142 10.75 0.63 -23.69
N TYR A 143 10.10 -0.42 -23.18
CA TYR A 143 10.60 -1.80 -23.22
C TYR A 143 9.51 -2.77 -23.72
N PRO A 144 9.14 -2.71 -25.01
CA PRO A 144 8.02 -3.48 -25.54
C PRO A 144 8.29 -5.00 -25.55
N ASP A 145 9.54 -5.40 -25.72
CA ASP A 145 9.94 -6.81 -25.89
C ASP A 145 10.15 -7.56 -24.56
N ILE A 146 10.03 -6.87 -23.42
CA ILE A 146 10.20 -7.47 -22.10
C ILE A 146 8.97 -8.26 -21.72
N LYS A 147 9.15 -9.54 -21.38
CA LYS A 147 8.06 -10.44 -20.99
C LYS A 147 7.67 -10.24 -19.53
N GLN A 148 8.63 -9.96 -18.67
CA GLN A 148 8.43 -9.67 -17.26
C GLN A 148 7.41 -8.53 -17.07
N LYS A 149 6.47 -8.71 -16.15
CA LYS A 149 5.39 -7.74 -15.93
C LYS A 149 5.86 -6.61 -15.01
N TYR A 150 6.49 -6.98 -13.90
CA TYR A 150 6.97 -6.03 -12.90
C TYR A 150 8.46 -5.74 -13.05
N ARG A 151 8.91 -4.58 -12.56
CA ARG A 151 10.33 -4.21 -12.65
C ARG A 151 11.23 -5.19 -11.94
N PHE A 152 10.75 -5.72 -10.83
CA PHE A 152 11.37 -6.80 -10.07
C PHE A 152 10.34 -7.89 -9.88
N GLU A 153 10.71 -9.17 -10.03
CA GLU A 153 9.85 -10.31 -9.74
C GLU A 153 10.62 -11.34 -8.93
N LYS A 154 9.92 -12.16 -8.14
CA LYS A 154 10.54 -13.26 -7.39
C LYS A 154 11.27 -14.19 -8.36
N TYR A 155 12.53 -14.47 -8.05
CA TYR A 155 13.31 -15.44 -8.79
C TYR A 155 12.97 -16.84 -8.29
N THR A 156 12.53 -17.70 -9.20
CA THR A 156 12.37 -19.13 -8.95
C THR A 156 13.38 -19.85 -9.83
N GLU A 157 14.19 -20.73 -9.24
CA GLU A 157 15.07 -21.61 -10.02
C GLU A 157 14.21 -22.46 -10.96
N LYS A 158 14.56 -22.46 -12.24
CA LYS A 158 13.89 -23.26 -13.27
C LYS A 158 14.58 -24.60 -13.44
#